data_AF-A0A9D1MAT3-F1
#
_entry.id   AF-A0A9D1MAT3-F1
#
_cell.length_a   1.000
_cell.length_b   1.000
_cell.length_c   1.000
_cell.angle_alpha   90.00
_cell.angle_beta   90.00
_cell.angle_gamma   90.00
#
_symmetry.space_group_name_H-M   'P 1'
#
loop_
_entity.id
_entity.type
_entity.pdbx_description
1 polymer ?
#
loop_
_entity_poly.entity_id
_entity_poly.type
_entity_poly.pdbx_seq_one_letter_code
_entity_poly.pdbx_strand_id
1 'polypeptide(L)'
;MKIVHKMILGAISLSAVLGTSAMAADLSGWAISGYQAASEAGLVSYSVVSNNLKDSITREEFCELAMNLYKKLTNETVPVPAGSPFTDTDSVAVAQAYNYGIVQGTDDNTFTPDRLVTREEMAKMLVSTLTASEVVFNIADGADTSYVNSFSDGDEVSSWAMSSVNTALNYGLITGVTETTLEPLEATSREQAIVSVNRSYSQFSASPYSVAEIPQIILPEDGADITTESFEVKWSGTENAVSYHVIIKDSSAEAVLLKDVDTNSITVTSSALSKGDYSITVGAVLQDGSEVYSLPIDFSYSYGKAAERSAVKAEYSSSDPVMQSILDTAASYLGTPYVWGGTSPDGFDCSGFVQYVYSQNGYSLTRTTYTQWDNDGTFVSKSELQPGDLVYFGSGGSPTHVGIYVGDGMMIHSPSTGDVVKYSTIESGYYSNNYMGAKRIVN
;
A
#
# COMPACT_ATOMS: atom_id res chain seq x y z
N MET A 1 13.34 -42.71 5.66
CA MET A 1 14.33 -41.77 6.22
C MET A 1 13.68 -40.39 6.19
N LYS A 2 13.22 -39.87 7.33
CA LYS A 2 12.52 -38.58 7.41
C LYS A 2 13.54 -37.47 7.24
N ILE A 3 13.52 -36.79 6.09
CA ILE A 3 14.32 -35.59 5.87
C ILE A 3 13.46 -34.40 6.29
N VAL A 4 13.79 -33.85 7.45
CA VAL A 4 13.24 -32.62 8.00
C VAL A 4 13.75 -31.48 7.13
N HIS A 5 12.90 -30.90 6.28
CA HIS A 5 13.21 -29.66 5.56
C HIS A 5 13.13 -28.50 6.56
N LYS A 6 14.29 -27.90 6.86
CA LYS A 6 14.37 -26.59 7.50
C LYS A 6 13.83 -25.56 6.51
N MET A 7 12.62 -25.05 6.75
CA MET A 7 12.22 -23.75 6.24
C MET A 7 13.18 -22.72 6.85
N ILE A 8 14.07 -22.17 6.04
CA ILE A 8 14.75 -20.93 6.39
C ILE A 8 13.70 -19.84 6.10
N LEU A 9 12.91 -19.49 7.12
CA LEU A 9 12.23 -18.19 7.17
C LEU A 9 13.34 -17.15 7.19
N GLY A 10 13.63 -16.54 6.04
CA GLY A 10 14.29 -15.24 6.03
C GLY A 10 13.34 -14.26 6.71
N ALA A 11 13.65 -13.87 7.95
CA ALA A 11 12.94 -12.84 8.66
C ALA A 11 13.23 -11.50 7.95
N ILE A 12 12.41 -11.17 6.96
CA ILE A 12 12.29 -9.79 6.48
C ILE A 12 11.53 -9.06 7.58
N SER A 13 12.25 -8.23 8.32
CA SER A 13 11.66 -7.26 9.23
C SER A 13 10.75 -6.36 8.42
N LEU A 14 9.44 -6.60 8.53
CA LEU A 14 8.41 -5.75 7.98
C LEU A 14 8.40 -4.45 8.79
N SER A 15 9.26 -3.52 8.39
CA SER A 15 9.28 -2.14 8.88
C SER A 15 8.01 -1.47 8.34
N ALA A 16 6.91 -1.59 9.08
CA ALA A 16 5.62 -0.99 8.73
C ALA A 16 5.73 0.54 8.82
N VAL A 17 6.04 1.16 7.68
CA VAL A 17 5.81 2.58 7.43
C VAL A 17 4.31 2.72 7.16
N LEU A 18 3.57 3.33 8.08
CA LEU A 18 2.17 3.72 7.87
C LEU A 18 2.08 5.25 7.97
N GLY A 19 2.33 5.93 6.85
CA GLY A 19 1.60 7.13 6.51
C GLY A 19 0.32 6.70 5.80
N THR A 20 -0.84 7.15 6.25
CA THR A 20 -2.13 6.82 5.64
C THR A 20 -2.60 8.00 4.78
N SER A 21 -2.28 8.02 3.48
CA SER A 21 -3.16 8.66 2.49
C SER A 21 -2.95 8.21 1.03
N ALA A 22 -1.72 7.99 0.52
CA ALA A 22 -1.50 7.74 -0.92
C ALA A 22 -1.34 6.26 -1.28
N MET A 23 -0.63 5.46 -0.48
CA MET A 23 -0.52 4.01 -0.63
C MET A 23 -1.88 3.35 -0.45
N ALA A 24 -2.60 3.80 0.57
CA ALA A 24 -3.96 3.39 0.82
C ALA A 24 -4.93 3.84 -0.28
N ALA A 25 -4.58 4.83 -1.12
CA ALA A 25 -5.38 5.19 -2.30
C ALA A 25 -5.14 4.20 -3.44
N ASP A 26 -3.88 3.86 -3.72
CA ASP A 26 -3.48 3.05 -4.87
C ASP A 26 -3.64 1.54 -4.68
N LEU A 27 -3.34 0.99 -3.49
CA LEU A 27 -3.33 -0.47 -3.25
C LEU A 27 -4.08 -0.84 -1.96
N SER A 28 -4.97 -1.82 -2.04
CA SER A 28 -5.72 -2.31 -0.88
C SER A 28 -4.85 -3.17 0.03
N GLY A 29 -5.07 -3.08 1.34
CA GLY A 29 -4.29 -3.81 2.35
C GLY A 29 -4.29 -5.34 2.16
N TRP A 30 -5.38 -5.91 1.65
CA TRP A 30 -5.48 -7.35 1.36
C TRP A 30 -4.57 -7.79 0.19
N ALA A 31 -4.25 -6.88 -0.73
CA ALA A 31 -3.50 -7.18 -1.95
C ALA A 31 -1.98 -7.00 -1.78
N ILE A 32 -1.52 -6.28 -0.74
CA ILE A 32 -0.11 -5.93 -0.52
C ILE A 32 0.83 -7.14 -0.64
N SER A 33 0.53 -8.22 0.09
CA SER A 33 1.39 -9.42 0.11
C SER A 33 1.45 -10.12 -1.24
N GLY A 34 0.31 -10.19 -1.95
CA GLY A 34 0.24 -10.81 -3.27
C GLY A 34 0.91 -9.96 -4.34
N TYR A 35 0.76 -8.63 -4.28
CA TYR A 35 1.47 -7.68 -5.16
C TYR A 35 2.97 -7.76 -4.99
N GLN A 36 3.46 -7.78 -3.74
CA GLN A 36 4.89 -7.88 -3.46
C GLN A 36 5.46 -9.18 -4.02
N ALA A 37 4.83 -10.32 -3.75
CA ALA A 37 5.25 -11.61 -4.26
C ALA A 37 5.21 -11.66 -5.81
N ALA A 38 4.20 -11.05 -6.44
CA ALA A 38 4.13 -10.92 -7.90
C ALA A 38 5.29 -10.09 -8.45
N SER A 39 5.64 -9.01 -7.77
CA SER A 39 6.73 -8.11 -8.18
C SER A 39 8.08 -8.79 -8.06
N GLU A 40 8.34 -9.49 -6.97
CA GLU A 40 9.55 -10.30 -6.76
C GLU A 40 9.68 -11.44 -7.80
N ALA A 41 8.55 -11.89 -8.37
CA ALA A 41 8.48 -12.88 -9.44
C ALA A 41 8.82 -12.34 -10.83
N GLY A 42 8.81 -11.02 -11.01
CA GLY A 42 8.78 -10.41 -12.32
C GLY A 42 7.49 -10.69 -13.09
N LEU A 43 6.34 -10.77 -12.39
CA LEU A 43 5.03 -11.02 -13.01
C LEU A 43 4.27 -9.73 -13.35
N VAL A 44 4.64 -8.61 -12.71
CA VAL A 44 3.96 -7.32 -12.88
C VAL A 44 4.57 -6.55 -14.05
N SER A 45 3.81 -5.65 -14.67
CA SER A 45 4.27 -4.81 -15.78
C SER A 45 4.01 -3.32 -15.53
N TYR A 46 4.85 -2.48 -16.15
CA TYR A 46 4.78 -1.03 -16.11
C TYR A 46 3.40 -0.46 -16.43
N SER A 47 2.73 -0.95 -17.48
CA SER A 47 1.40 -0.45 -17.88
C SER A 47 0.37 -0.60 -16.76
N VAL A 48 0.53 -1.62 -15.92
CA VAL A 48 -0.34 -1.90 -14.80
C VAL A 48 0.03 -1.04 -13.60
N VAL A 49 1.32 -0.98 -13.24
CA VAL A 49 1.80 -0.26 -12.04
C VAL A 49 1.73 1.25 -12.21
N SER A 50 1.86 1.76 -13.43
CA SER A 50 1.75 3.19 -13.70
C SER A 50 0.33 3.74 -13.51
N ASN A 51 -0.69 2.88 -13.55
CA ASN A 51 -2.09 3.23 -13.32
C ASN A 51 -2.55 2.90 -11.89
N ASN A 52 -3.69 3.45 -11.46
CA ASN A 52 -4.29 3.13 -10.17
C ASN A 52 -4.61 1.63 -10.05
N LEU A 53 -4.05 0.95 -9.04
CA LEU A 53 -4.15 -0.50 -8.91
C LEU A 53 -5.55 -0.97 -8.46
N LYS A 54 -6.37 -0.09 -7.90
CA LYS A 54 -7.76 -0.40 -7.55
C LYS A 54 -8.73 -0.26 -8.72
N ASP A 55 -8.35 0.49 -9.73
CA ASP A 55 -9.16 0.63 -10.92
C ASP A 55 -9.16 -0.67 -11.74
N SER A 56 -10.17 -0.79 -12.59
CA SER A 56 -10.36 -1.96 -13.44
C SER A 56 -9.23 -2.12 -14.45
N ILE A 57 -8.79 -3.36 -14.63
CA ILE A 57 -7.78 -3.72 -15.61
C ILE A 57 -8.38 -3.83 -17.01
N THR A 58 -7.64 -3.34 -18.00
CA THR A 58 -7.96 -3.49 -19.43
C THR A 58 -7.53 -4.87 -19.95
N ARG A 59 -8.07 -5.27 -21.11
CA ARG A 59 -7.69 -6.53 -21.76
C ARG A 59 -6.22 -6.55 -22.17
N GLU A 60 -5.69 -5.42 -22.61
CA GLU A 60 -4.29 -5.29 -23.01
C GLU A 60 -3.35 -5.45 -21.80
N GLU A 61 -3.61 -4.73 -20.71
CA GLU A 61 -2.86 -4.86 -19.46
C GLU A 61 -2.88 -6.29 -18.93
N PHE A 62 -4.03 -6.97 -18.99
CA PHE A 62 -4.10 -8.36 -18.56
C PHE A 62 -3.28 -9.29 -19.45
N CYS A 63 -3.18 -9.02 -20.77
CA CYS A 63 -2.30 -9.79 -21.66
C CYS A 63 -0.83 -9.69 -21.25
N GLU A 64 -0.38 -8.52 -20.78
CA GLU A 64 0.98 -8.35 -20.28
C GLU A 64 1.24 -9.20 -19.04
N LEU A 65 0.33 -9.18 -18.07
CA LEU A 65 0.44 -10.04 -16.88
C LEU A 65 0.39 -11.53 -17.23
N ALA A 66 -0.49 -11.93 -18.14
CA ALA A 66 -0.61 -13.31 -18.61
C ALA A 66 0.65 -13.79 -19.35
N MET A 67 1.25 -12.95 -20.19
CA MET A 67 2.49 -13.28 -20.89
C MET A 67 3.69 -13.35 -19.94
N ASN A 68 3.72 -12.51 -18.90
CA ASN A 68 4.74 -12.62 -17.84
C ASN A 68 4.59 -13.95 -17.08
N LEU A 69 3.36 -14.33 -16.74
CA LEU A 69 3.07 -15.63 -16.12
C LEU A 69 3.52 -16.80 -16.99
N TYR A 70 3.16 -16.78 -18.27
CA TYR A 70 3.57 -17.80 -19.24
C TYR A 70 5.09 -17.96 -19.29
N LYS A 71 5.83 -16.85 -19.46
CA LYS A 71 7.29 -16.84 -19.52
C LYS A 71 7.91 -17.42 -18.25
N LYS A 72 7.39 -17.07 -17.07
CA LYS A 72 7.93 -17.54 -15.79
C LYS A 72 7.60 -19.01 -15.51
N LEU A 73 6.43 -19.50 -15.93
CA LEU A 73 6.06 -20.92 -15.78
C LEU A 73 6.84 -21.84 -16.72
N THR A 74 7.10 -21.39 -17.95
CA THR A 74 7.75 -22.20 -18.99
C THR A 74 9.27 -22.02 -19.02
N ASN A 75 9.77 -20.89 -18.50
CA ASN A 75 11.15 -20.44 -18.67
C ASN A 75 11.57 -20.32 -20.16
N GLU A 76 10.60 -20.11 -21.05
CA GLU A 76 10.81 -19.96 -22.48
C GLU A 76 11.01 -18.50 -22.89
N THR A 77 11.86 -18.30 -23.91
CA THR A 77 11.98 -17.01 -24.58
C THR A 77 10.88 -16.88 -25.62
N VAL A 78 10.00 -15.89 -25.45
CA VAL A 78 8.87 -15.67 -26.36
C VAL A 78 9.30 -14.73 -27.50
N PRO A 79 9.23 -15.16 -28.77
CA PRO A 79 9.60 -14.32 -29.90
C PRO A 79 8.65 -13.13 -30.07
N VAL A 80 9.17 -12.03 -30.62
CA VAL A 80 8.34 -10.88 -31.02
C VAL A 80 7.63 -11.23 -32.34
N PRO A 81 6.29 -11.21 -32.41
CA PRO A 81 5.56 -11.49 -33.65
C PRO A 81 5.88 -10.46 -34.75
N ALA A 82 5.79 -10.87 -36.01
CA ALA A 82 6.05 -9.99 -37.17
C ALA A 82 4.99 -8.88 -37.34
N GLY A 83 3.85 -8.99 -36.66
CA GLY A 83 2.77 -8.00 -36.63
C GLY A 83 1.63 -8.47 -35.73
N SER A 84 0.73 -7.55 -35.40
CA SER A 84 -0.52 -7.84 -34.69
C SER A 84 -1.55 -8.44 -35.67
N PRO A 85 -2.32 -9.47 -35.27
CA PRO A 85 -3.49 -9.89 -36.03
C PRO A 85 -4.65 -8.89 -35.92
N PHE A 86 -4.54 -7.92 -34.99
CA PHE A 86 -5.57 -6.94 -34.70
C PHE A 86 -5.17 -5.55 -35.22
N THR A 87 -6.17 -4.77 -35.60
CA THR A 87 -5.98 -3.44 -36.20
C THR A 87 -6.12 -2.30 -35.20
N ASP A 88 -6.62 -2.59 -33.99
CA ASP A 88 -6.89 -1.63 -32.92
C ASP A 88 -5.86 -1.67 -31.79
N THR A 89 -4.79 -2.47 -31.91
CA THR A 89 -3.65 -2.49 -30.97
C THR A 89 -2.36 -2.93 -31.67
N ASP A 90 -1.27 -2.27 -31.31
CA ASP A 90 0.11 -2.62 -31.69
C ASP A 90 0.86 -3.34 -30.54
N SER A 91 0.16 -3.72 -29.46
CA SER A 91 0.77 -4.36 -28.30
C SER A 91 1.38 -5.72 -28.66
N VAL A 92 2.69 -5.83 -28.40
CA VAL A 92 3.44 -7.08 -28.58
C VAL A 92 2.89 -8.17 -27.67
N ALA A 93 2.49 -7.84 -26.44
CA ALA A 93 1.94 -8.80 -25.49
C ALA A 93 0.59 -9.36 -25.97
N VAL A 94 -0.27 -8.52 -26.55
CA VAL A 94 -1.53 -8.99 -27.15
C VAL A 94 -1.26 -9.93 -28.32
N ALA A 95 -0.35 -9.57 -29.23
CA ALA A 95 0.01 -10.41 -30.37
C ALA A 95 0.64 -11.75 -29.93
N GLN A 96 1.47 -11.73 -28.88
CA GLN A 96 2.02 -12.94 -28.27
C GLN A 96 0.91 -13.79 -27.66
N ALA A 97 0.06 -13.21 -26.81
CA ALA A 97 -1.02 -13.93 -26.14
C ALA A 97 -1.99 -14.58 -27.15
N TYR A 98 -2.27 -13.92 -28.28
CA TYR A 98 -3.05 -14.51 -29.37
C TYR A 98 -2.34 -15.72 -30.00
N ASN A 99 -1.06 -15.59 -30.36
CA ASN A 99 -0.30 -16.66 -31.00
C ASN A 99 -0.17 -17.92 -30.14
N TYR A 100 -0.16 -17.76 -28.82
CA TYR A 100 -0.12 -18.86 -27.85
C TYR A 100 -1.51 -19.34 -27.43
N GLY A 101 -2.59 -18.80 -28.02
CA GLY A 101 -3.97 -19.20 -27.75
C GLY A 101 -4.49 -18.80 -26.36
N ILE A 102 -3.81 -17.85 -25.69
CA ILE A 102 -4.21 -17.34 -24.38
C ILE A 102 -5.45 -16.45 -24.51
N VAL A 103 -5.49 -15.64 -25.57
CA VAL A 103 -6.59 -14.70 -25.85
C VAL A 103 -7.10 -14.84 -27.28
N GLN A 104 -8.30 -14.30 -27.51
CA GLN A 104 -8.92 -14.18 -28.83
C GLN A 104 -9.42 -12.75 -29.03
N GLY A 105 -9.57 -12.35 -30.31
CA GLY A 105 -10.25 -11.11 -30.67
C GLY A 105 -11.73 -11.12 -30.29
N THR A 106 -12.32 -9.94 -30.19
CA THR A 106 -13.78 -9.78 -30.07
C THR A 106 -14.46 -9.89 -31.43
N ASP A 107 -13.74 -9.58 -32.51
CA ASP A 107 -14.08 -9.82 -33.91
C ASP A 107 -12.82 -10.27 -34.68
N ASP A 108 -12.95 -10.56 -35.98
CA ASP A 108 -11.88 -11.13 -36.83
C ASP A 108 -10.54 -10.37 -36.72
N ASN A 109 -10.58 -9.03 -36.70
CA ASN A 109 -9.38 -8.17 -36.66
C ASN A 109 -9.43 -7.11 -35.54
N THR A 110 -10.25 -7.34 -34.51
CA THR A 110 -10.49 -6.38 -33.42
C THR A 110 -10.26 -7.07 -32.08
N PHE A 111 -9.46 -6.45 -31.21
CA PHE A 111 -9.16 -6.98 -29.88
C PHE A 111 -9.90 -6.28 -28.74
N THR A 112 -10.21 -4.99 -28.90
CA THR A 112 -10.72 -4.06 -27.88
C THR A 112 -9.76 -3.90 -26.69
N PRO A 113 -8.55 -3.34 -26.88
CA PRO A 113 -7.50 -3.31 -25.85
C PRO A 113 -7.94 -2.62 -24.55
N ASP A 114 -8.65 -1.49 -24.65
CA ASP A 114 -9.10 -0.68 -23.50
C ASP A 114 -10.35 -1.24 -22.80
N ARG A 115 -10.97 -2.29 -23.34
CA ARG A 115 -12.16 -2.88 -22.70
C ARG A 115 -11.75 -3.52 -21.38
N LEU A 116 -12.54 -3.25 -20.34
CA LEU A 116 -12.33 -3.82 -19.02
C LEU A 116 -12.58 -5.34 -19.01
N VAL A 117 -11.76 -6.07 -18.25
CA VAL A 117 -11.85 -7.53 -18.10
C VAL A 117 -12.78 -7.87 -16.94
N THR A 118 -13.83 -8.65 -17.20
CA THR A 118 -14.68 -9.15 -16.11
C THR A 118 -13.99 -10.27 -15.32
N ARG A 119 -14.48 -10.58 -14.12
CA ARG A 119 -13.87 -11.63 -13.27
C ARG A 119 -13.93 -13.01 -13.92
N GLU A 120 -15.00 -13.34 -14.64
CA GLU A 120 -15.09 -14.59 -15.39
C GLU A 120 -14.17 -14.64 -16.62
N GLU A 121 -13.95 -13.48 -17.27
CA GLU A 121 -12.98 -13.35 -18.36
C GLU A 121 -11.55 -13.50 -17.85
N MET A 122 -11.19 -12.88 -16.72
CA MET A 122 -9.91 -13.09 -16.06
C MET A 122 -9.68 -14.58 -15.79
N ALA A 123 -10.66 -15.27 -15.18
CA ALA A 123 -10.54 -16.70 -14.90
C ALA A 123 -10.28 -17.51 -16.18
N LYS A 124 -10.97 -17.17 -17.27
CA LYS A 124 -10.75 -17.78 -18.57
C LYS A 124 -9.32 -17.54 -19.09
N MET A 125 -8.84 -16.29 -19.06
CA MET A 125 -7.51 -15.93 -19.53
C MET A 125 -6.40 -16.60 -18.69
N LEU A 126 -6.57 -16.70 -17.37
CA LEU A 126 -5.64 -17.42 -16.49
C LEU A 126 -5.57 -18.91 -16.85
N VAL A 127 -6.72 -19.58 -16.96
CA VAL A 127 -6.75 -21.01 -17.30
C VAL A 127 -6.20 -21.26 -18.70
N SER A 128 -6.47 -20.37 -19.67
CA SER A 128 -5.85 -20.44 -21.00
C SER A 128 -4.32 -20.27 -20.92
N THR A 129 -3.82 -19.35 -20.08
CA THR A 129 -2.37 -19.16 -19.84
C THR A 129 -1.73 -20.42 -19.28
N LEU A 130 -2.37 -21.03 -18.28
CA LEU A 130 -1.89 -22.29 -17.69
C LEU A 130 -1.91 -23.44 -18.69
N THR A 131 -2.97 -23.53 -19.50
CA THR A 131 -3.07 -24.53 -20.58
C THR A 131 -1.96 -24.36 -21.60
N ALA A 132 -1.71 -23.12 -22.04
CA ALA A 132 -0.64 -22.80 -22.98
C ALA A 132 0.75 -23.09 -22.38
N SER A 133 0.91 -22.90 -21.08
CA SER A 133 2.15 -23.19 -20.34
C SER A 133 2.39 -24.70 -20.11
N GLU A 134 1.48 -25.56 -20.57
CA GLU A 134 1.51 -27.01 -20.38
C GLU A 134 1.64 -27.46 -18.91
N VAL A 135 1.20 -26.63 -17.96
CA VAL A 135 1.20 -27.00 -16.55
C VAL A 135 0.16 -28.09 -16.29
N VAL A 136 0.48 -29.04 -15.40
CA VAL A 136 -0.40 -30.17 -15.10
C VAL A 136 -1.47 -29.74 -14.11
N PHE A 137 -2.68 -29.47 -14.59
CA PHE A 137 -3.89 -29.36 -13.78
C PHE A 137 -5.01 -30.19 -14.40
N ASN A 138 -5.87 -30.77 -13.57
CA ASN A 138 -6.94 -31.61 -14.07
C ASN A 138 -8.13 -30.76 -14.52
N ILE A 139 -8.27 -30.58 -15.84
CA ILE A 139 -9.41 -29.84 -16.44
C ILE A 139 -10.75 -30.48 -16.06
N ALA A 140 -10.80 -31.79 -15.79
CA ALA A 140 -12.04 -32.43 -15.32
C ALA A 140 -12.48 -31.93 -13.93
N ASP A 141 -11.60 -31.32 -13.14
CA ASP A 141 -11.98 -30.63 -11.91
C ASP A 141 -12.88 -29.41 -12.21
N GLY A 142 -12.78 -28.83 -13.42
CA GLY A 142 -13.68 -27.76 -13.88
C GLY A 142 -15.14 -28.19 -14.07
N ALA A 143 -15.42 -29.49 -14.05
CA ALA A 143 -16.78 -30.04 -14.08
C ALA A 143 -17.45 -30.06 -12.69
N ASP A 144 -16.69 -29.88 -11.60
CA ASP A 144 -17.25 -29.78 -10.26
C ASP A 144 -17.77 -28.37 -10.01
N THR A 145 -19.08 -28.18 -10.18
CA THR A 145 -19.74 -26.89 -9.97
C THR A 145 -19.94 -26.58 -8.49
N SER A 146 -19.55 -27.44 -7.55
CA SER A 146 -19.74 -27.19 -6.11
C SER A 146 -19.00 -25.94 -5.63
N TYR A 147 -17.86 -25.60 -6.25
CA TYR A 147 -17.09 -24.40 -5.95
C TYR A 147 -17.84 -23.13 -6.32
N VAL A 148 -18.32 -23.00 -7.56
CA VAL A 148 -19.12 -21.84 -7.99
C VAL A 148 -20.45 -21.78 -7.23
N ASN A 149 -21.11 -22.92 -7.02
CA ASN A 149 -22.39 -22.99 -6.30
C ASN A 149 -22.28 -22.66 -4.80
N SER A 150 -21.07 -22.51 -4.26
CA SER A 150 -20.86 -22.04 -2.89
C SER A 150 -21.07 -20.53 -2.73
N PHE A 151 -21.08 -19.79 -3.84
CA PHE A 151 -21.35 -18.35 -3.88
C PHE A 151 -22.81 -18.09 -4.24
N SER A 152 -23.40 -17.03 -3.69
CA SER A 152 -24.81 -16.71 -3.89
C SER A 152 -25.14 -16.19 -5.29
N ASP A 153 -24.13 -15.72 -6.02
CA ASP A 153 -24.18 -15.20 -7.39
C ASP A 153 -23.48 -16.16 -8.38
N GLY A 154 -23.22 -17.40 -7.97
CA GLY A 154 -22.53 -18.38 -8.82
C GLY A 154 -23.30 -18.77 -10.09
N ASP A 155 -24.62 -18.62 -10.09
CA ASP A 155 -25.47 -18.85 -11.25
C ASP A 155 -25.38 -17.74 -12.31
N GLU A 156 -24.76 -16.60 -12.00
CA GLU A 156 -24.47 -15.54 -12.97
C GLU A 156 -23.27 -15.86 -13.88
N VAL A 157 -22.45 -16.86 -13.53
CA VAL A 157 -21.30 -17.28 -14.34
C VAL A 157 -21.77 -17.78 -15.71
N SER A 158 -21.27 -17.17 -16.77
CA SER A 158 -21.59 -17.55 -18.13
C SER A 158 -21.19 -19.00 -18.44
N SER A 159 -22.03 -19.72 -19.21
CA SER A 159 -21.76 -21.13 -19.53
C SER A 159 -20.42 -21.37 -20.24
N TRP A 160 -19.94 -20.39 -21.01
CA TRP A 160 -18.64 -20.46 -21.70
C TRP A 160 -17.44 -20.30 -20.75
N ALA A 161 -17.64 -19.63 -19.60
CA ALA A 161 -16.61 -19.37 -18.60
C ALA A 161 -16.62 -20.40 -17.46
N MET A 162 -17.76 -21.05 -17.23
CA MET A 162 -18.03 -21.95 -16.09
C MET A 162 -16.88 -22.92 -15.78
N SER A 163 -16.38 -23.64 -16.79
CA SER A 163 -15.27 -24.59 -16.58
C SER A 163 -14.00 -23.89 -16.08
N SER A 164 -13.66 -22.72 -16.63
CA SER A 164 -12.47 -21.97 -16.23
C SER A 164 -12.62 -21.33 -14.86
N VAL A 165 -13.81 -20.82 -14.53
CA VAL A 165 -14.11 -20.27 -13.20
C VAL A 165 -14.03 -21.37 -12.14
N ASN A 166 -14.64 -22.54 -12.36
CA ASN A 166 -14.52 -23.68 -11.44
C ASN A 166 -13.07 -24.12 -11.25
N THR A 167 -12.30 -24.26 -12.34
CA THR A 167 -10.87 -24.59 -12.25
C THR A 167 -10.11 -23.54 -11.44
N ALA A 168 -10.33 -22.25 -11.72
CA ALA A 168 -9.65 -21.17 -11.02
C ALA A 168 -9.98 -21.15 -9.52
N LEU A 169 -11.22 -21.45 -9.11
CA LEU A 169 -11.61 -21.58 -7.71
C LEU A 169 -11.03 -22.82 -7.04
N ASN A 170 -11.10 -23.99 -7.70
CA ASN A 170 -10.60 -25.26 -7.16
C ASN A 170 -9.10 -25.20 -6.84
N TYR A 171 -8.31 -24.56 -7.71
CA TYR A 171 -6.87 -24.38 -7.52
C TYR A 171 -6.51 -23.10 -6.74
N GLY A 172 -7.50 -22.35 -6.25
CA GLY A 172 -7.28 -21.13 -5.45
C GLY A 172 -6.63 -19.97 -6.21
N LEU A 173 -6.77 -19.94 -7.54
CA LEU A 173 -6.24 -18.88 -8.41
C LEU A 173 -7.04 -17.59 -8.26
N ILE A 174 -8.35 -17.75 -8.10
CA ILE A 174 -9.29 -16.68 -7.75
C ILE A 174 -10.02 -17.07 -6.46
N THR A 175 -10.55 -16.08 -5.75
CA THR A 175 -11.38 -16.24 -4.56
C THR A 175 -12.64 -15.37 -4.71
N GLY A 176 -13.63 -15.53 -3.84
CA GLY A 176 -14.74 -14.57 -3.75
C GLY A 176 -14.23 -13.15 -3.51
N VAL A 177 -15.00 -12.15 -3.99
CA VAL A 177 -14.78 -10.74 -3.64
C VAL A 177 -15.20 -10.50 -2.19
N THR A 178 -16.30 -11.16 -1.79
CA THR A 178 -16.71 -11.29 -0.39
C THR A 178 -16.70 -12.76 0.02
N GLU A 179 -17.08 -13.05 1.27
CA GLU A 179 -17.28 -14.43 1.73
C GLU A 179 -18.38 -15.17 0.95
N THR A 180 -19.32 -14.44 0.35
CA THR A 180 -20.53 -15.03 -0.28
C THR A 180 -20.67 -14.70 -1.77
N THR A 181 -19.92 -13.75 -2.31
CA THR A 181 -20.05 -13.30 -3.71
C THR A 181 -18.77 -13.46 -4.52
N LEU A 182 -18.93 -13.87 -5.77
CA LEU A 182 -17.86 -13.98 -6.76
C LEU A 182 -17.77 -12.76 -7.68
N GLU A 183 -18.89 -12.09 -7.94
CA GLU A 183 -19.08 -10.97 -8.86
C GLU A 183 -18.58 -11.27 -10.28
N PRO A 184 -19.04 -12.37 -10.93
CA PRO A 184 -18.41 -12.88 -12.15
C PRO A 184 -18.49 -11.92 -13.35
N LEU A 185 -19.54 -11.11 -13.42
CA LEU A 185 -19.77 -10.16 -14.52
C LEU A 185 -19.16 -8.77 -14.25
N GLU A 186 -18.71 -8.50 -13.02
CA GLU A 186 -18.11 -7.22 -12.66
C GLU A 186 -16.66 -7.12 -13.16
N ALA A 187 -16.23 -5.88 -13.37
CA ALA A 187 -14.87 -5.59 -13.83
C ALA A 187 -13.83 -5.94 -12.74
N THR A 188 -12.74 -6.57 -13.15
CA THR A 188 -11.64 -6.99 -12.29
C THR A 188 -10.70 -5.81 -12.04
N SER A 189 -10.34 -5.52 -10.79
CA SER A 189 -9.31 -4.52 -10.50
C SER A 189 -7.89 -5.02 -10.84
N ARG A 190 -6.96 -4.10 -11.12
CA ARG A 190 -5.54 -4.48 -11.36
C ARG A 190 -4.95 -5.25 -10.19
N GLU A 191 -5.26 -4.88 -8.95
CA GLU A 191 -4.81 -5.60 -7.75
C GLU A 191 -5.36 -7.03 -7.67
N GLN A 192 -6.62 -7.26 -8.09
CA GLN A 192 -7.18 -8.61 -8.23
C GLN A 192 -6.45 -9.42 -9.30
N ALA A 193 -6.20 -8.83 -10.47
CA ALA A 193 -5.48 -9.48 -11.55
C ALA A 193 -4.06 -9.89 -11.16
N ILE A 194 -3.31 -8.96 -10.55
CA ILE A 194 -1.93 -9.21 -10.07
C ILE A 194 -1.91 -10.35 -9.04
N VAL A 195 -2.80 -10.29 -8.04
CA VAL A 195 -2.84 -11.32 -6.99
C VAL A 195 -3.22 -12.68 -7.57
N SER A 196 -4.15 -12.73 -8.53
CA SER A 196 -4.54 -13.99 -9.19
C SER A 196 -3.46 -14.57 -10.09
N VAL A 197 -2.68 -13.73 -10.77
CA VAL A 197 -1.48 -14.16 -11.51
C VAL A 197 -0.42 -14.71 -10.57
N ASN A 198 -0.17 -14.04 -9.43
CA ASN A 198 0.76 -14.53 -8.42
C ASN A 198 0.33 -15.88 -7.81
N ARG A 199 -0.96 -16.05 -7.49
CA ARG A 199 -1.50 -17.32 -7.00
C ARG A 199 -1.28 -18.44 -8.02
N SER A 200 -1.51 -18.14 -9.31
CA SER A 200 -1.28 -19.09 -10.40
C SER A 200 0.18 -19.51 -10.51
N TYR A 201 1.10 -18.56 -10.45
CA TYR A 201 2.54 -18.86 -10.44
C TYR A 201 2.96 -19.67 -9.20
N SER A 202 2.50 -19.25 -8.02
CA SER A 202 2.81 -19.92 -6.74
C SER A 202 2.31 -21.37 -6.70
N GLN A 203 1.16 -21.63 -7.33
CA GLN A 203 0.55 -22.95 -7.37
C GLN A 203 1.27 -23.92 -8.31
N PHE A 204 1.78 -23.43 -9.44
CA PHE A 204 2.25 -24.30 -10.54
C PHE A 204 3.73 -24.18 -10.88
N SER A 205 4.47 -23.26 -10.29
CA SER A 205 5.92 -23.17 -10.51
C SER A 205 6.64 -24.40 -9.92
N ALA A 206 7.47 -25.04 -10.75
CA ALA A 206 8.22 -26.26 -10.37
C ALA A 206 9.40 -25.98 -9.42
N SER A 207 9.86 -24.73 -9.34
CA SER A 207 10.94 -24.29 -8.46
C SER A 207 10.60 -22.92 -7.88
N PRO A 208 10.14 -22.84 -6.61
CA PRO A 208 9.88 -21.55 -5.98
C PRO A 208 11.21 -20.83 -5.69
N TYR A 209 11.56 -19.91 -6.61
CA TYR A 209 12.42 -18.73 -6.51
C TYR A 209 13.93 -18.84 -6.21
N SER A 210 14.69 -18.05 -6.99
CA SER A 210 15.59 -17.03 -6.44
C SER A 210 14.81 -15.73 -6.40
N VAL A 211 14.59 -15.13 -5.22
CA VAL A 211 13.90 -13.84 -5.08
C VAL A 211 14.75 -12.78 -5.78
N ALA A 212 14.19 -12.08 -6.76
CA ALA A 212 14.88 -10.93 -7.35
C ALA A 212 14.93 -9.79 -6.32
N GLU A 213 16.08 -9.15 -6.16
CA GLU A 213 16.20 -7.99 -5.27
C GLU A 213 15.35 -6.83 -5.81
N ILE A 214 14.26 -6.50 -5.11
CA ILE A 214 13.44 -5.33 -5.42
C ILE A 214 14.16 -4.04 -5.00
N PRO A 215 14.08 -2.96 -5.80
CA PRO A 215 14.72 -1.69 -5.46
C PRO A 215 14.15 -1.14 -4.15
N GLN A 216 15.04 -0.80 -3.21
CA GLN A 216 14.68 -0.21 -1.91
C GLN A 216 14.82 1.30 -2.03
N ILE A 217 13.70 2.02 -2.01
CA ILE A 217 13.66 3.48 -2.13
C ILE A 217 14.18 4.14 -0.84
N ILE A 218 14.97 5.19 -1.02
CA ILE A 218 15.56 6.02 0.02
C ILE A 218 15.18 7.47 -0.27
N LEU A 219 14.33 8.03 0.59
CA LEU A 219 13.94 9.45 0.55
C LEU A 219 14.97 10.33 1.30
N PRO A 220 15.13 11.61 0.92
CA PRO A 220 16.20 12.48 1.42
C PRO A 220 15.96 13.11 2.81
N GLU A 221 14.69 13.28 3.23
CA GLU A 221 14.30 13.66 4.60
C GLU A 221 13.69 12.44 5.30
N ASP A 222 13.62 12.42 6.64
CA ASP A 222 13.05 11.30 7.43
C ASP A 222 11.59 11.02 7.03
N GLY A 223 11.44 10.22 5.98
CA GLY A 223 10.37 9.29 5.66
C GLY A 223 8.98 9.81 5.30
N ALA A 224 8.66 11.11 5.39
CA ALA A 224 7.26 11.50 5.15
C ALA A 224 7.00 12.94 4.71
N ASP A 225 7.92 13.89 4.86
CA ASP A 225 7.65 15.29 4.50
C ASP A 225 8.87 15.93 3.85
N ILE A 226 8.74 16.26 2.57
CA ILE A 226 9.78 16.87 1.75
C ILE A 226 9.53 18.38 1.69
N THR A 227 10.42 19.14 2.31
CA THR A 227 10.25 20.58 2.54
C THR A 227 11.14 21.43 1.64
N THR A 228 11.92 20.80 0.77
CA THR A 228 12.93 21.41 -0.10
C THR A 228 12.47 21.53 -1.55
N GLU A 229 12.94 22.57 -2.26
CA GLU A 229 12.53 22.84 -3.65
C GLU A 229 12.81 21.69 -4.59
N SER A 230 13.98 21.13 -4.38
CA SER A 230 14.57 20.09 -5.18
C SER A 230 15.10 19.06 -4.22
N PHE A 231 14.74 17.81 -4.44
CA PHE A 231 15.12 16.71 -3.58
C PHE A 231 15.53 15.52 -4.44
N GLU A 232 16.48 14.75 -3.92
CA GLU A 232 17.00 13.57 -4.61
C GLU A 232 16.36 12.33 -4.00
N VAL A 233 15.68 11.53 -4.83
CA VAL A 233 15.24 10.19 -4.45
C VAL A 233 16.28 9.20 -4.94
N LYS A 234 16.70 8.28 -4.07
CA LYS A 234 17.66 7.21 -4.38
C LYS A 234 17.00 5.86 -4.20
N TRP A 235 17.60 4.82 -4.76
CA TRP A 235 17.23 3.44 -4.44
C TRP A 235 18.44 2.51 -4.49
N SER A 236 18.31 1.35 -3.85
CA SER A 236 19.29 0.28 -3.99
C SER A 236 19.33 -0.22 -5.44
N GLY A 237 20.52 -0.57 -5.93
CA GLY A 237 20.64 -1.27 -7.19
C GLY A 237 19.95 -2.64 -7.15
N THR A 238 19.40 -3.05 -8.28
CA THR A 238 18.89 -4.40 -8.51
C THR A 238 19.85 -5.13 -9.44
N GLU A 239 20.20 -6.38 -9.11
CA GLU A 239 21.07 -7.21 -9.94
C GLU A 239 20.50 -7.38 -11.35
N ASN A 240 21.35 -7.26 -12.38
CA ASN A 240 20.98 -7.36 -13.80
C ASN A 240 19.96 -6.31 -14.30
N ALA A 241 19.68 -5.26 -13.51
CA ALA A 241 18.88 -4.14 -13.97
C ALA A 241 19.62 -3.34 -15.05
N VAL A 242 18.92 -3.04 -16.15
CA VAL A 242 19.44 -2.22 -17.27
C VAL A 242 18.86 -0.81 -17.27
N SER A 243 17.70 -0.61 -16.63
CA SER A 243 17.05 0.69 -16.44
C SER A 243 16.05 0.61 -15.29
N TYR A 244 15.49 1.74 -14.90
CA TYR A 244 14.45 1.86 -13.89
C TYR A 244 13.30 2.74 -14.36
N HIS A 245 12.09 2.34 -14.02
CA HIS A 245 10.89 3.15 -14.07
C HIS A 245 10.72 3.85 -12.72
N VAL A 246 10.50 5.17 -12.75
CA VAL A 246 10.10 5.94 -11.57
C VAL A 246 8.70 6.45 -11.78
N ILE A 247 7.82 6.07 -10.87
CA ILE A 247 6.39 6.37 -10.90
C ILE A 247 6.07 7.14 -9.61
N ILE A 248 5.61 8.37 -9.74
CA ILE A 248 5.04 9.13 -8.62
C ILE A 248 3.57 9.36 -8.91
N LYS A 249 2.73 8.96 -7.96
CA LYS A 249 1.28 9.17 -8.00
C LYS A 249 0.84 10.11 -6.90
N ASP A 250 -0.23 10.85 -7.15
CA ASP A 250 -0.86 11.70 -6.14
C ASP A 250 -1.74 10.91 -5.16
N SER A 251 -2.38 11.60 -4.22
CA SER A 251 -3.30 11.02 -3.24
C SER A 251 -4.56 10.37 -3.84
N SER A 252 -4.83 10.58 -5.13
CA SER A 252 -5.91 9.92 -5.87
C SER A 252 -5.41 8.70 -6.65
N ALA A 253 -4.13 8.33 -6.46
CA ALA A 253 -3.42 7.29 -7.19
C ALA A 253 -3.24 7.59 -8.70
N GLU A 254 -3.34 8.84 -9.11
CA GLU A 254 -3.09 9.26 -10.49
C GLU A 254 -1.61 9.57 -10.70
N ALA A 255 -1.03 9.06 -11.79
CA ALA A 255 0.37 9.29 -12.11
C ALA A 255 0.63 10.77 -12.44
N VAL A 256 1.49 11.41 -11.65
CA VAL A 256 1.92 12.80 -11.84
C VAL A 256 3.35 12.91 -12.37
N LEU A 257 4.15 11.86 -12.19
CA LEU A 257 5.48 11.74 -12.79
C LEU A 257 5.74 10.29 -13.20
N LEU A 258 6.08 10.13 -14.47
CA LEU A 258 6.54 8.88 -15.07
C LEU A 258 7.89 9.15 -15.73
N LYS A 259 8.92 8.41 -15.33
CA LYS A 259 10.27 8.66 -15.85
C LYS A 259 11.10 7.40 -15.90
N ASP A 260 11.73 7.17 -17.04
CA ASP A 260 12.72 6.11 -17.21
C ASP A 260 14.13 6.67 -17.00
N VAL A 261 14.95 5.94 -16.26
CA VAL A 261 16.34 6.31 -15.98
C VAL A 261 17.27 5.10 -16.01
N ASP A 262 18.54 5.33 -16.31
CA ASP A 262 19.64 4.37 -16.25
C ASP A 262 20.48 4.52 -14.96
N THR A 263 20.06 5.41 -14.05
CA THR A 263 20.70 5.71 -12.77
C THR A 263 19.90 5.16 -11.60
N ASN A 264 20.51 5.13 -10.41
CA ASN A 264 19.85 4.76 -9.15
C ASN A 264 19.31 5.96 -8.34
N SER A 265 19.09 7.08 -9.03
CA SER A 265 18.50 8.26 -8.43
C SER A 265 17.79 9.15 -9.45
N ILE A 266 16.84 9.94 -8.97
CA ILE A 266 16.30 11.09 -9.69
C ILE A 266 16.29 12.32 -8.81
N THR A 267 16.44 13.48 -9.45
CA THR A 267 16.09 14.77 -8.83
C THR A 267 14.65 15.12 -9.19
N VAL A 268 13.83 15.32 -8.17
CA VAL A 268 12.46 15.83 -8.30
C VAL A 268 12.48 17.29 -7.88
N THR A 269 11.74 18.14 -8.59
CA THR A 269 11.70 19.59 -8.34
C THR A 269 10.27 20.08 -8.21
N SER A 270 10.11 21.29 -7.70
CA SER A 270 8.85 22.04 -7.61
C SER A 270 8.11 22.23 -8.95
N SER A 271 8.81 22.05 -10.08
CA SER A 271 8.18 22.06 -11.41
C SER A 271 7.46 20.74 -11.76
N ALA A 272 7.83 19.65 -11.09
CA ALA A 272 7.26 18.32 -11.32
C ALA A 272 6.09 18.01 -10.38
N LEU A 273 6.15 18.46 -9.13
CA LEU A 273 5.14 18.18 -8.11
C LEU A 273 4.58 19.45 -7.51
N SER A 274 3.26 19.51 -7.36
CA SER A 274 2.59 20.50 -6.50
C SER A 274 2.66 20.09 -5.05
N LYS A 275 2.30 20.98 -4.12
CA LYS A 275 2.12 20.60 -2.73
C LYS A 275 1.02 19.52 -2.60
N GLY A 276 1.31 18.42 -1.92
CA GLY A 276 0.37 17.31 -1.76
C GLY A 276 0.99 16.07 -1.15
N ASP A 277 0.16 15.04 -0.99
CA ASP A 277 0.60 13.70 -0.62
C ASP A 277 0.78 12.87 -1.89
N TYR A 278 1.83 12.07 -1.90
CA TYR A 278 2.25 11.27 -3.04
C TYR A 278 2.68 9.89 -2.59
N SER A 279 2.66 8.95 -3.52
CA SER A 279 3.37 7.69 -3.40
C SER A 279 4.42 7.60 -4.50
N ILE A 280 5.57 6.99 -4.21
CA ILE A 280 6.61 6.68 -5.20
C ILE A 280 6.81 5.18 -5.31
N THR A 281 6.88 4.69 -6.54
CA THR A 281 7.22 3.32 -6.90
C THR A 281 8.40 3.33 -7.84
N VAL A 282 9.37 2.44 -7.62
CA VAL A 282 10.48 2.21 -8.53
C VAL A 282 10.39 0.80 -9.08
N GLY A 283 10.39 0.68 -10.40
CA GLY A 283 10.49 -0.58 -11.12
C GLY A 283 11.89 -0.75 -11.69
N ALA A 284 12.54 -1.90 -11.51
CA ALA A 284 13.78 -2.24 -12.20
C ALA A 284 13.46 -3.09 -13.43
N VAL A 285 13.95 -2.68 -14.60
CA VAL A 285 13.89 -3.47 -15.84
C VAL A 285 15.13 -4.34 -15.92
N LEU A 286 14.94 -5.65 -15.95
CA LEU A 286 16.04 -6.62 -15.99
C LEU A 286 16.49 -6.90 -17.41
N GLN A 287 17.68 -7.45 -17.56
CA GLN A 287 18.26 -7.79 -18.86
C GLN A 287 17.41 -8.80 -19.68
N ASP A 288 16.62 -9.63 -19.01
CA ASP A 288 15.69 -10.58 -19.66
C ASP A 288 14.35 -9.94 -20.08
N GLY A 289 14.18 -8.65 -19.80
CA GLY A 289 12.97 -7.87 -20.07
C GLY A 289 11.87 -8.03 -19.01
N SER A 290 12.09 -8.81 -17.95
CA SER A 290 11.16 -8.83 -16.81
C SER A 290 11.38 -7.62 -15.91
N GLU A 291 10.34 -7.25 -15.16
CA GLU A 291 10.33 -6.03 -14.35
C GLU A 291 9.98 -6.35 -12.91
N VAL A 292 10.67 -5.74 -11.95
CA VAL A 292 10.40 -5.93 -10.51
C VAL A 292 10.17 -4.59 -9.84
N TYR A 293 9.08 -4.48 -9.08
CA TYR A 293 8.62 -3.20 -8.52
C TYR A 293 8.72 -3.19 -6.99
N SER A 294 9.09 -2.03 -6.44
CA SER A 294 8.97 -1.78 -5.01
C SER A 294 7.50 -1.76 -4.58
N LEU A 295 7.24 -1.93 -3.29
CA LEU A 295 6.02 -1.38 -2.72
C LEU A 295 6.05 0.15 -2.89
N PRO A 296 4.92 0.81 -3.19
CA PRO A 296 4.89 2.25 -3.19
C PRO A 296 5.25 2.78 -1.79
N ILE A 297 5.94 3.91 -1.73
CA ILE A 297 6.31 4.57 -0.47
C ILE A 297 5.66 5.94 -0.44
N ASP A 298 4.91 6.22 0.61
CA ASP A 298 4.24 7.50 0.79
C ASP A 298 5.21 8.59 1.21
N PHE A 299 5.03 9.78 0.63
CA PHE A 299 5.69 10.99 1.06
C PHE A 299 4.80 12.21 0.79
N SER A 300 4.83 13.19 1.69
CA SER A 300 4.25 14.50 1.46
C SER A 300 5.30 15.41 0.84
N TYR A 301 4.91 16.20 -0.16
CA TYR A 301 5.71 17.31 -0.66
C TYR A 301 5.10 18.61 -0.17
N SER A 302 5.82 19.31 0.70
CA SER A 302 5.36 20.53 1.35
C SER A 302 6.21 21.75 1.05
N TYR A 303 7.21 21.64 0.16
CA TYR A 303 7.97 22.80 -0.31
C TYR A 303 7.04 23.96 -0.72
N GLY A 304 7.38 25.17 -0.25
CA GLY A 304 6.49 26.33 -0.32
C GLY A 304 5.54 26.47 0.89
N LYS A 305 5.58 25.55 1.85
CA LYS A 305 5.07 25.67 3.21
C LYS A 305 6.27 25.68 4.17
N ALA A 306 6.23 26.50 5.22
CA ALA A 306 7.23 26.44 6.28
C ALA A 306 7.24 25.02 6.86
N ALA A 307 8.38 24.34 6.70
CA ALA A 307 8.69 23.02 7.23
C ALA A 307 8.27 22.92 8.68
N GLU A 308 7.90 21.71 9.12
CA GLU A 308 8.19 21.21 10.47
C GLU A 308 7.82 19.67 10.50
N ARG A 309 8.77 18.82 10.99
CA ARG A 309 8.96 17.32 10.98
C ARG A 309 8.30 16.33 12.02
N SER A 310 8.56 15.02 11.77
CA SER A 310 9.03 13.88 12.63
C SER A 310 8.16 13.09 13.66
N ALA A 311 8.32 11.75 13.64
CA ALA A 311 8.02 10.83 14.74
C ALA A 311 9.19 9.84 15.00
N VAL A 312 9.76 9.88 16.21
CA VAL A 312 10.72 8.90 16.76
C VAL A 312 10.17 8.38 18.09
N LYS A 313 10.28 7.08 18.37
CA LYS A 313 9.88 6.43 19.63
C LYS A 313 10.90 6.79 20.74
N ALA A 314 10.53 7.63 21.70
CA ALA A 314 11.36 7.97 22.87
C ALA A 314 10.95 7.14 24.10
N GLU A 315 11.94 6.63 24.84
CA GLU A 315 11.77 6.06 26.18
C GLU A 315 11.32 7.19 27.13
N TYR A 316 10.04 7.21 27.51
CA TYR A 316 9.52 8.21 28.44
C TYR A 316 9.62 7.70 29.88
N SER A 317 10.16 8.52 30.77
CA SER A 317 10.33 8.20 32.19
C SER A 317 10.09 9.46 33.04
N SER A 318 9.21 9.36 34.03
CA SER A 318 8.97 10.38 35.06
C SER A 318 9.38 9.88 36.44
N SER A 319 10.01 10.73 37.24
CA SER A 319 10.35 10.43 38.64
C SER A 319 9.13 10.47 39.57
N ASP A 320 8.01 11.03 39.12
CA ASP A 320 6.75 11.02 39.85
C ASP A 320 5.93 9.78 39.45
N PRO A 321 5.61 8.86 40.40
CA PRO A 321 4.85 7.65 40.11
C PRO A 321 3.47 7.89 39.47
N VAL A 322 2.82 9.02 39.77
CA VAL A 322 1.51 9.37 39.19
C VAL A 322 1.68 9.79 37.73
N MET A 323 2.69 10.61 37.44
CA MET A 323 2.99 11.00 36.05
C MET A 323 3.45 9.81 35.22
N GLN A 324 4.25 8.90 35.79
CA GLN A 324 4.62 7.66 35.11
C GLN A 324 3.38 6.82 34.77
N SER A 325 2.44 6.66 35.72
CA SER A 325 1.18 5.93 35.48
C SER A 325 0.33 6.57 34.37
N ILE A 326 0.29 7.90 34.30
CA ILE A 326 -0.40 8.64 33.22
C ILE A 326 0.25 8.32 31.86
N LEU A 327 1.57 8.33 31.77
CA LEU A 327 2.30 8.06 30.54
C LEU A 327 2.16 6.60 30.09
N ASP A 328 2.24 5.65 31.03
CA ASP A 328 2.03 4.22 30.77
C ASP A 328 0.60 3.95 30.29
N THR A 329 -0.39 4.62 30.91
CA THR A 329 -1.78 4.57 30.47
C THR A 329 -1.92 5.11 29.05
N ALA A 330 -1.35 6.28 28.76
CA ALA A 330 -1.39 6.88 27.42
C ALA A 330 -0.79 5.94 26.36
N ALA A 331 0.37 5.36 26.66
CA ALA A 331 1.07 4.47 25.76
C ALA A 331 0.34 3.14 25.52
N SER A 332 -0.43 2.64 26.49
CA SER A 332 -1.26 1.44 26.31
C SER A 332 -2.31 1.57 25.20
N TYR A 333 -2.61 2.80 24.79
CA TYR A 333 -3.55 3.13 23.71
C TYR A 333 -2.87 3.51 22.40
N LEU A 334 -1.54 3.38 22.27
CA LEU A 334 -0.88 3.54 20.97
C LEU A 334 -1.52 2.64 19.91
N GLY A 335 -1.74 3.18 18.72
CA GLY A 335 -2.45 2.48 17.65
C GLY A 335 -3.98 2.57 17.74
N THR A 336 -4.55 3.13 18.80
CA THR A 336 -6.00 3.35 18.87
C THR A 336 -6.43 4.37 17.81
N PRO A 337 -7.44 4.09 16.98
CA PRO A 337 -7.87 5.00 15.93
C PRO A 337 -8.34 6.36 16.43
N TYR A 338 -8.08 7.41 15.65
CA TYR A 338 -8.74 8.69 15.87
C TYR A 338 -10.21 8.62 15.46
N VAL A 339 -11.11 9.06 16.35
CA VAL A 339 -12.54 9.26 16.06
C VAL A 339 -12.96 10.64 16.53
N TRP A 340 -13.49 11.46 15.64
CA TRP A 340 -13.97 12.80 15.98
C TRP A 340 -15.08 12.72 17.04
N GLY A 341 -14.92 13.41 18.17
CA GLY A 341 -15.85 13.30 19.29
C GLY A 341 -15.62 12.06 20.18
N GLY A 342 -14.67 11.19 19.84
CA GLY A 342 -14.36 9.95 20.55
C GLY A 342 -13.72 10.16 21.91
N THR A 343 -14.11 9.34 22.90
CA THR A 343 -13.67 9.42 24.29
C THR A 343 -13.45 8.04 24.92
N SER A 344 -13.27 6.99 24.12
CA SER A 344 -13.11 5.61 24.60
C SER A 344 -12.06 4.85 23.78
N PRO A 345 -11.59 3.67 24.24
CA PRO A 345 -10.63 2.85 23.50
C PRO A 345 -11.10 2.35 22.13
N ASP A 346 -12.38 2.49 21.78
CA ASP A 346 -12.88 2.22 20.43
C ASP A 346 -12.52 3.36 19.44
N GLY A 347 -12.08 4.50 19.97
CA GLY A 347 -11.55 5.62 19.21
C GLY A 347 -11.57 6.94 19.98
N PHE A 348 -10.53 7.76 19.79
CA PHE A 348 -10.34 9.01 20.52
C PHE A 348 -10.19 10.23 19.60
N ASP A 349 -10.75 11.39 19.97
CA ASP A 349 -10.19 12.67 19.49
C ASP A 349 -9.09 13.18 20.44
N CYS A 350 -8.41 14.27 20.08
CA CYS A 350 -7.26 14.76 20.84
C CYS A 350 -7.60 15.05 22.32
N SER A 351 -8.65 15.83 22.57
CA SER A 351 -9.11 16.18 23.91
C SER A 351 -9.77 15.02 24.65
N GLY A 352 -10.44 14.11 23.93
CA GLY A 352 -11.05 12.90 24.47
C GLY A 352 -10.03 11.85 24.89
N PHE A 353 -8.93 11.71 24.14
CA PHE A 353 -7.78 10.88 24.51
C PHE A 353 -7.17 11.36 25.83
N VAL A 354 -6.83 12.65 25.91
CA VAL A 354 -6.26 13.25 27.11
C VAL A 354 -7.21 13.16 28.30
N GLN A 355 -8.49 13.51 28.10
CA GLN A 355 -9.52 13.38 29.14
C GLN A 355 -9.62 11.95 29.66
N TYR A 356 -9.66 10.97 28.77
CA TYR A 356 -9.76 9.56 29.14
C TYR A 356 -8.55 9.11 29.94
N VAL A 357 -7.33 9.35 29.44
CA VAL A 357 -6.07 8.97 30.12
C VAL A 357 -6.00 9.53 31.54
N TYR A 358 -6.31 10.82 31.73
CA TYR A 358 -6.27 11.44 33.05
C TYR A 358 -7.39 10.92 33.97
N SER A 359 -8.58 10.62 33.41
CA SER A 359 -9.69 10.05 34.19
C SER A 359 -9.36 8.66 34.74
N GLN A 360 -8.65 7.82 33.97
CA GLN A 360 -8.18 6.50 34.43
C GLN A 360 -7.18 6.62 35.59
N ASN A 361 -6.53 7.78 35.73
CA ASN A 361 -5.56 8.08 36.77
C ASN A 361 -6.14 9.00 37.87
N GLY A 362 -7.46 9.18 37.93
CA GLY A 362 -8.16 9.89 39.01
C GLY A 362 -8.32 11.41 38.83
N TYR A 363 -7.98 11.95 37.65
CA TYR A 363 -8.07 13.38 37.35
C TYR A 363 -9.17 13.67 36.34
N SER A 364 -10.07 14.59 36.67
CA SER A 364 -11.17 14.99 35.78
C SER A 364 -10.75 16.21 34.95
N LEU A 365 -10.85 16.08 33.64
CA LEU A 365 -10.64 17.18 32.70
C LEU A 365 -11.95 17.51 31.98
N THR A 366 -12.11 18.76 31.60
CA THR A 366 -13.20 19.17 30.73
C THR A 366 -13.07 18.53 29.33
N ARG A 367 -14.16 18.45 28.58
CA ARG A 367 -14.24 17.58 27.39
C ARG A 367 -13.45 18.10 26.19
N THR A 368 -13.43 19.41 25.97
CA THR A 368 -12.96 20.00 24.71
C THR A 368 -11.63 20.70 24.88
N THR A 369 -10.81 20.73 23.84
CA THR A 369 -9.47 21.35 23.88
C THR A 369 -9.47 22.78 24.43
N TYR A 370 -10.44 23.61 24.03
CA TYR A 370 -10.57 24.99 24.52
C TYR A 370 -10.95 25.05 26.00
N THR A 371 -11.90 24.23 26.46
CA THR A 371 -12.24 24.20 27.89
C THR A 371 -11.09 23.66 28.73
N GLN A 372 -10.31 22.71 28.21
CA GLN A 372 -9.15 22.15 28.90
C GLN A 372 -8.06 23.21 29.11
N TRP A 373 -7.81 24.02 28.09
CA TRP A 373 -6.90 25.14 28.17
C TRP A 373 -7.35 26.22 29.16
N ASP A 374 -8.63 26.60 29.12
CA ASP A 374 -9.16 27.71 29.92
C ASP A 374 -9.36 27.33 31.40
N ASN A 375 -9.76 26.08 31.68
CA ASN A 375 -10.25 25.71 33.01
C ASN A 375 -9.38 24.67 33.74
N ASP A 376 -8.51 23.94 33.04
CA ASP A 376 -7.76 22.84 33.64
C ASP A 376 -6.25 23.17 33.78
N GLY A 377 -5.66 22.69 34.88
CA GLY A 377 -4.23 22.76 35.16
C GLY A 377 -3.61 24.15 35.41
N THR A 378 -2.30 24.15 35.59
CA THR A 378 -1.48 25.36 35.78
C THR A 378 -0.52 25.56 34.61
N PHE A 379 -0.27 26.80 34.20
CA PHE A 379 0.60 27.09 33.06
C PHE A 379 2.07 26.70 33.33
N VAL A 380 2.70 26.07 32.34
CA VAL A 380 4.11 25.66 32.36
C VAL A 380 4.83 26.26 31.15
N SER A 381 6.02 26.82 31.39
CA SER A 381 6.87 27.31 30.31
C SER A 381 7.49 26.16 29.52
N LYS A 382 7.75 26.34 28.22
CA LYS A 382 8.28 25.27 27.35
C LYS A 382 9.60 24.67 27.89
N SER A 383 10.45 25.48 28.53
CA SER A 383 11.72 25.04 29.13
C SER A 383 11.56 24.24 30.43
N GLU A 384 10.37 24.24 31.04
CA GLU A 384 10.06 23.56 32.31
C GLU A 384 9.14 22.34 32.09
N LEU A 385 8.95 21.94 30.83
CA LEU A 385 8.16 20.78 30.47
C LEU A 385 8.69 19.52 31.16
N GLN A 386 7.76 18.79 31.77
CA GLN A 386 8.01 17.49 32.37
C GLN A 386 7.10 16.44 31.71
N PRO A 387 7.57 15.19 31.57
CA PRO A 387 6.72 14.10 31.09
C PRO A 387 5.42 14.02 31.92
N GLY A 388 4.28 14.04 31.24
CA GLY A 388 2.95 14.14 31.85
C GLY A 388 2.36 15.55 31.86
N ASP A 389 3.03 16.55 31.29
CA ASP A 389 2.41 17.85 31.00
C ASP A 389 1.55 17.80 29.74
N LEU A 390 0.46 18.57 29.69
CA LEU A 390 -0.34 18.73 28.49
C LEU A 390 0.23 19.84 27.62
N VAL A 391 0.54 19.54 26.36
CA VAL A 391 1.02 20.51 25.37
C VAL A 391 -0.11 20.85 24.41
N TYR A 392 -0.37 22.15 24.25
CA TYR A 392 -1.47 22.68 23.46
C TYR A 392 -0.96 23.36 22.20
N PHE A 393 -1.68 23.13 21.10
CA PHE A 393 -1.37 23.70 19.79
C PHE A 393 -2.60 24.35 19.19
N GLY A 394 -2.40 25.43 18.45
CA GLY A 394 -3.49 26.13 17.79
C GLY A 394 -3.05 27.43 17.13
N SER A 395 -4.03 28.11 16.54
CA SER A 395 -3.83 29.36 15.82
C SER A 395 -4.91 30.37 16.20
N GLY A 396 -4.66 31.67 16.00
CA GLY A 396 -5.63 32.72 16.33
C GLY A 396 -5.93 32.89 17.82
N GLY A 397 -5.07 32.38 18.71
CA GLY A 397 -5.21 32.50 20.16
C GLY A 397 -6.15 31.47 20.79
N SER A 398 -6.60 30.45 20.06
CA SER A 398 -7.42 29.36 20.59
C SER A 398 -6.78 27.99 20.28
N PRO A 399 -6.77 27.06 21.25
CA PRO A 399 -6.15 25.76 21.05
C PRO A 399 -7.08 24.85 20.23
N THR A 400 -6.51 24.23 19.20
CA THR A 400 -7.22 23.31 18.29
C THR A 400 -6.78 21.86 18.50
N HIS A 401 -5.62 21.63 19.13
CA HIS A 401 -5.07 20.31 19.39
C HIS A 401 -4.36 20.23 20.75
N VAL A 402 -4.35 19.05 21.35
CA VAL A 402 -3.67 18.77 22.63
C VAL A 402 -3.00 17.40 22.59
N GLY A 403 -1.86 17.28 23.26
CA GLY A 403 -1.14 16.02 23.48
C GLY A 403 -0.53 15.96 24.88
N ILE A 404 -0.03 14.79 25.26
CA ILE A 404 0.67 14.56 26.52
C ILE A 404 2.17 14.56 26.21
N TYR A 405 2.93 15.47 26.80
CA TYR A 405 4.38 15.53 26.65
C TYR A 405 5.03 14.31 27.30
N VAL A 406 5.98 13.69 26.61
CA VAL A 406 6.62 12.43 27.05
C VAL A 406 8.12 12.55 27.31
N GLY A 407 8.68 13.75 27.14
CA GLY A 407 10.13 14.01 27.25
C GLY A 407 10.79 14.21 25.89
N ASP A 408 12.03 14.70 25.89
CA ASP A 408 12.90 14.85 24.71
C ASP A 408 12.25 15.54 23.50
N GLY A 409 11.38 16.53 23.73
CA GLY A 409 10.71 17.23 22.65
C GLY A 409 9.67 16.36 21.93
N MET A 410 9.11 15.35 22.60
CA MET A 410 8.12 14.41 22.07
C MET A 410 6.80 14.49 22.85
N MET A 411 5.71 14.15 22.19
CA MET A 411 4.40 13.95 22.81
C MET A 411 3.74 12.68 22.30
N ILE A 412 2.80 12.14 23.09
CA ILE A 412 1.81 11.15 22.66
C ILE A 412 0.45 11.83 22.53
N HIS A 413 -0.26 11.55 21.44
CA HIS A 413 -1.54 12.22 21.17
C HIS A 413 -2.39 11.42 20.17
N SER A 414 -3.67 11.75 20.08
CA SER A 414 -4.56 11.34 18.98
C SER A 414 -4.64 12.47 17.94
N PRO A 415 -3.88 12.42 16.84
CA PRO A 415 -3.68 13.52 15.87
C PRO A 415 -4.96 14.00 15.16
N SER A 416 -5.55 13.14 14.34
CA SER A 416 -6.60 13.49 13.38
C SER A 416 -7.21 12.23 12.77
N THR A 417 -8.36 12.37 12.12
CA THR A 417 -9.06 11.26 11.46
C THR A 417 -8.17 10.56 10.43
N GLY A 418 -8.21 9.23 10.37
CA GLY A 418 -7.37 8.41 9.49
C GLY A 418 -6.01 8.05 10.06
N ASP A 419 -5.71 8.51 11.27
CA ASP A 419 -4.47 8.28 12.00
C ASP A 419 -4.77 7.66 13.37
N VAL A 420 -3.74 7.31 14.12
CA VAL A 420 -3.86 6.60 15.39
C VAL A 420 -3.15 7.35 16.51
N VAL A 421 -3.45 7.00 17.76
CA VAL A 421 -2.66 7.45 18.90
C VAL A 421 -1.19 7.08 18.67
N LYS A 422 -0.32 8.09 18.61
CA LYS A 422 1.09 7.92 18.26
C LYS A 422 1.98 8.94 18.95
N TYR A 423 3.29 8.74 18.83
CA TYR A 423 4.28 9.73 19.19
C TYR A 423 4.55 10.71 18.04
N SER A 424 4.71 11.98 18.36
CA SER A 424 5.14 13.03 17.42
C SER A 424 6.08 14.00 18.12
N THR A 425 7.06 14.56 17.41
CA THR A 425 7.89 15.61 17.99
C THR A 425 7.13 16.92 18.08
N ILE A 426 7.36 17.67 19.17
CA ILE A 426 6.87 19.05 19.37
C ILE A 426 7.91 20.10 18.97
N GLU A 427 9.14 19.66 18.64
CA GLU A 427 10.27 20.53 18.23
C GLU A 427 10.37 20.66 16.72
N SER A 428 9.52 19.93 16.02
CA SER A 428 9.18 20.24 14.67
C SER A 428 7.71 19.88 14.42
N GLY A 429 7.31 19.45 13.24
CA GLY A 429 5.91 19.25 12.80
C GLY A 429 5.00 20.40 12.28
N TYR A 430 3.76 20.27 12.64
CA TYR A 430 2.86 21.41 12.78
C TYR A 430 2.99 21.99 14.21
N TYR A 431 3.73 21.29 15.07
CA TYR A 431 3.71 21.42 16.50
C TYR A 431 4.63 22.52 17.02
N SER A 432 5.82 22.77 16.47
CA SER A 432 6.62 23.92 16.95
C SER A 432 6.10 25.29 16.48
N ASN A 433 5.35 25.38 15.38
CA ASN A 433 4.86 26.61 14.74
C ASN A 433 3.54 27.02 15.39
N ASN A 434 2.80 26.05 15.92
CA ASN A 434 1.49 26.25 16.54
C ASN A 434 1.51 26.00 18.05
N TYR A 435 2.68 25.86 18.68
CA TYR A 435 2.79 25.67 20.13
C TYR A 435 2.23 26.89 20.89
N MET A 436 1.15 26.69 21.64
CA MET A 436 0.50 27.75 22.44
C MET A 436 1.00 27.83 23.87
N GLY A 437 1.46 26.71 24.42
CA GLY A 437 1.88 26.59 25.80
C GLY A 437 1.56 25.21 26.35
N ALA A 438 1.87 25.02 27.63
CA ALA A 438 1.59 23.77 28.32
C ALA A 438 0.86 23.98 29.65
N LYS A 439 0.13 22.95 30.09
CA LYS A 439 -0.53 22.89 31.39
C LYS A 439 -0.09 21.65 32.15
N ARG A 440 0.25 21.83 33.43
CA ARG A 440 0.44 20.73 34.38
C ARG A 440 -0.81 20.51 35.20
N ILE A 441 -1.30 19.27 35.18
CA ILE A 441 -2.54 18.88 35.88
C ILE A 441 -2.25 18.38 37.29
N VAL A 442 -1.19 17.59 37.45
CA VAL A 442 -0.79 17.00 38.74
C VAL A 442 0.35 17.84 39.32
N ASN A 443 0.14 18.38 40.51
CA ASN A 443 1.08 19.25 41.24
C ASN A 443 1.60 18.58 42.51
#